data_AF-A0A8T0R8T0-F1
#
_entry.id   AF-A0A8T0R8T0-F1
#
_cell.length_a   1.000
_cell.length_b   1.000
_cell.length_c   1.000
_cell.angle_alpha   90.00
_cell.angle_beta   90.00
_cell.angle_gamma   90.00
#
_symmetry.space_group_name_H-M   'P 1'
#
loop_
_entity.id
_entity.type
_entity.pdbx_description
1 polymer ?
#
loop_
_entity_poly.entity_id
_entity_poly.type
_entity_poly.pdbx_seq_one_letter_code
_entity_poly.pdbx_strand_id
1 'polypeptide(L)'
;MAKAARTIHHPLLFVFVLISLLATLGAAGGRRCPPVPSMTAEGACTAVSGTRHMRGLCLRTLRAGAGAGAAAPVTQHAAAAVRAALDAYAATVAAATSLLDGGAVPADDEKAAFGACMVGYGRARGAMARVADELAGGGCDGPAGDLRAGYTAGLRGMDACRRGLLSYPASPLYSRNLADRNVTLLAALLCSLVPA
;
A
#
# COMPACT_ATOMS: atom_id res chain seq x y z
N MET A 1 -25.73 52.30 -62.45
CA MET A 1 -25.17 52.04 -61.11
C MET A 1 -25.51 50.61 -60.72
N ALA A 2 -24.50 49.75 -60.55
CA ALA A 2 -24.64 48.32 -60.35
C ALA A 2 -24.83 47.97 -58.86
N LYS A 3 -25.68 46.99 -58.54
CA LYS A 3 -25.72 46.36 -57.21
C LYS A 3 -25.47 44.86 -57.36
N ALA A 4 -24.34 44.46 -56.80
CA ALA A 4 -23.73 43.14 -56.92
C ALA A 4 -24.48 42.04 -56.14
N ALA A 5 -24.32 40.83 -56.66
CA ALA A 5 -24.81 39.56 -56.13
C ALA A 5 -24.25 39.24 -54.74
N ARG A 6 -25.10 38.66 -53.88
CA ARG A 6 -24.68 37.98 -52.64
C ARG A 6 -24.53 36.50 -52.91
N THR A 7 -23.30 36.01 -52.88
CA THR A 7 -22.95 34.59 -52.84
C THR A 7 -23.09 34.06 -51.40
N ILE A 8 -23.83 32.96 -51.24
CA ILE A 8 -24.04 32.23 -49.98
C ILE A 8 -23.00 31.10 -49.93
N HIS A 9 -21.95 31.26 -49.13
CA HIS A 9 -20.87 30.26 -48.96
C HIS A 9 -20.52 29.99 -47.48
N HIS A 10 -21.52 30.03 -46.58
CA HIS A 10 -21.28 29.83 -45.14
C HIS A 10 -21.89 28.58 -44.45
N PRO A 11 -22.80 27.76 -45.00
CA PRO A 11 -23.34 26.64 -44.23
C PRO A 11 -22.44 25.39 -44.28
N LEU A 12 -21.70 25.17 -45.37
CA LEU A 12 -20.91 23.95 -45.58
C LEU A 12 -19.60 23.92 -44.77
N LEU A 13 -18.97 25.09 -44.59
CA LEU A 13 -17.73 25.24 -43.81
C LEU A 13 -17.97 24.99 -42.31
N PHE A 14 -19.14 25.39 -41.79
CA PHE A 14 -19.49 25.22 -40.39
C PHE A 14 -19.78 23.74 -40.03
N VAL A 15 -20.39 23.01 -40.96
CA VAL A 15 -20.69 21.57 -40.78
C VAL A 15 -19.41 20.72 -40.82
N PHE A 16 -18.44 21.04 -41.67
CA PHE A 16 -17.16 20.33 -41.73
C PHE A 16 -16.30 20.51 -40.47
N VAL A 17 -16.32 21.69 -39.85
CA VAL A 17 -15.60 21.96 -38.59
C VAL A 17 -16.23 21.19 -37.43
N LEU A 18 -17.57 21.10 -37.38
CA LEU A 18 -18.26 20.38 -36.32
C LEU A 18 -18.04 18.86 -36.42
N ILE A 19 -18.05 18.28 -37.63
CA ILE A 19 -17.80 16.85 -37.85
C ILE A 19 -16.35 16.48 -37.50
N SER A 20 -15.40 17.38 -37.78
CA SER A 20 -13.98 17.18 -37.42
C SER A 20 -13.75 17.23 -35.90
N LEU A 21 -14.53 18.03 -35.17
CA LEU A 21 -14.44 18.13 -33.70
C LEU A 21 -15.10 16.94 -32.97
N LEU A 22 -16.12 16.31 -33.57
CA LEU A 22 -16.71 15.08 -33.04
C LEU A 22 -15.89 13.82 -33.35
N ALA A 23 -15.01 13.87 -34.35
CA ALA A 23 -14.13 12.74 -34.71
C ALA A 23 -12.91 12.59 -33.78
N THR A 24 -12.58 13.58 -32.95
CA THR A 24 -11.42 13.53 -32.04
C THR A 24 -11.73 12.93 -30.66
N LEU A 25 -13.00 12.65 -30.33
CA LEU A 25 -13.38 12.02 -29.05
C LEU A 25 -13.42 10.48 -29.10
N GLY A 26 -13.14 9.86 -30.24
CA GLY A 26 -13.39 8.42 -30.47
C GLY A 26 -12.17 7.50 -30.52
N ALA A 27 -10.94 7.99 -30.35
CA ALA A 27 -9.74 7.18 -30.60
C ALA A 27 -8.68 7.28 -29.49
N ALA A 28 -9.08 7.22 -28.23
CA ALA A 28 -8.18 6.74 -27.19
C ALA A 28 -8.20 5.21 -27.23
N GLY A 29 -7.40 4.61 -28.12
CA GLY A 29 -7.13 3.17 -28.19
C GLY A 29 -6.36 2.62 -26.98
N GLY A 30 -6.55 3.22 -25.79
CA GLY A 30 -6.08 2.65 -24.55
C GLY A 30 -6.89 1.39 -24.29
N ARG A 31 -6.23 0.23 -24.23
CA ARG A 31 -6.83 -0.98 -23.62
C ARG A 31 -7.47 -0.54 -22.31
N ARG A 32 -8.81 -0.56 -22.23
CA ARG A 32 -9.50 -0.32 -20.95
C ARG A 32 -9.04 -1.44 -20.03
N CYS A 33 -8.32 -1.07 -18.96
CA CYS A 33 -7.87 -2.04 -17.98
C CYS A 33 -9.09 -2.84 -17.48
N PRO A 34 -8.95 -4.14 -17.19
CA PRO A 34 -9.97 -4.83 -16.42
C PRO A 34 -10.20 -4.06 -15.11
N PRO A 35 -11.46 -3.90 -14.66
CA PRO A 35 -11.75 -3.15 -13.46
C PRO A 35 -11.14 -3.86 -12.25
N VAL A 36 -10.29 -3.15 -11.49
CA VAL A 36 -9.79 -3.63 -10.20
C VAL A 36 -10.95 -3.70 -9.22
N PRO A 37 -11.14 -4.82 -8.48
CA PRO A 37 -12.17 -4.93 -7.47
C PRO A 37 -12.09 -3.76 -6.48
N SER A 38 -13.23 -3.16 -6.18
CA SER A 38 -13.33 -2.06 -5.23
C SER A 38 -14.19 -2.47 -4.06
N MET A 39 -13.76 -2.11 -2.85
CA MET A 39 -14.42 -2.45 -1.59
C MET A 39 -14.42 -1.25 -0.67
N THR A 40 -15.41 -1.17 0.22
CA THR A 40 -15.29 -0.29 1.39
C THR A 40 -14.22 -0.83 2.33
N ALA A 41 -13.64 0.03 3.18
CA ALA A 41 -12.70 -0.43 4.22
C ALA A 41 -13.33 -1.50 5.12
N GLU A 42 -14.61 -1.35 5.46
CA GLU A 42 -15.36 -2.33 6.26
C GLU A 42 -15.46 -3.70 5.55
N GLY A 43 -15.77 -3.69 4.25
CA GLY A 43 -15.85 -4.90 3.43
C GLY A 43 -14.49 -5.59 3.33
N ALA A 44 -13.43 -4.85 3.00
CA ALA A 44 -12.07 -5.39 2.90
C ALA A 44 -11.61 -5.99 4.23
N CYS A 45 -11.80 -5.26 5.35
CA CYS A 45 -11.42 -5.75 6.67
C CYS A 45 -12.22 -6.98 7.10
N THR A 46 -13.50 -7.05 6.77
CA THR A 46 -14.34 -8.23 7.06
C THR A 46 -13.89 -9.44 6.25
N ALA A 47 -13.50 -9.25 4.98
CA ALA A 47 -13.06 -10.34 4.12
C ALA A 47 -11.76 -11.00 4.58
N VAL A 48 -10.83 -10.23 5.15
CA VAL A 48 -9.47 -10.73 5.45
C VAL A 48 -9.20 -10.97 6.94
N SER A 49 -10.03 -10.43 7.83
CA SER A 49 -9.78 -10.52 9.28
C SER A 49 -10.50 -11.71 9.91
N GLY A 50 -9.74 -12.72 10.35
CA GLY A 50 -10.28 -13.86 11.09
C GLY A 50 -10.59 -13.60 12.58
N THR A 51 -10.20 -12.43 13.12
CA THR A 51 -10.38 -12.11 14.55
C THR A 51 -10.86 -10.67 14.76
N ARG A 52 -11.54 -10.41 15.90
CA ARG A 52 -11.94 -9.04 16.29
C ARG A 52 -10.74 -8.09 16.41
N HIS A 53 -9.62 -8.59 16.94
CA HIS A 53 -8.40 -7.79 17.08
C HIS A 53 -7.86 -7.33 15.72
N MET A 54 -7.69 -8.26 14.77
CA MET A 54 -7.21 -7.93 13.42
C MET A 54 -8.19 -7.05 12.65
N ARG A 55 -9.50 -7.26 12.82
CA ARG A 55 -10.51 -6.38 12.21
C ARG A 55 -10.42 -4.95 12.75
N GLY A 56 -10.26 -4.80 14.07
CA GLY A 56 -10.05 -3.50 14.70
C GLY A 56 -8.77 -2.81 14.23
N LEU A 57 -7.67 -3.56 14.09
CA LEU A 57 -6.42 -3.06 13.52
C LEU A 57 -6.62 -2.59 12.08
N CYS A 58 -7.21 -3.44 11.24
CA CYS A 58 -7.50 -3.15 9.84
C CYS A 58 -8.29 -1.86 9.66
N LEU A 59 -9.39 -1.70 10.39
CA LEU A 59 -10.23 -0.52 10.28
C LEU A 59 -9.50 0.76 10.71
N ARG A 60 -8.64 0.70 11.73
CA ARG A 60 -7.81 1.86 12.11
C ARG A 60 -6.79 2.19 11.03
N THR A 61 -6.12 1.18 10.48
CA THR A 61 -5.14 1.34 9.40
C THR A 61 -5.76 1.97 8.15
N LEU A 62 -6.95 1.53 7.73
CA LEU A 62 -7.60 2.05 6.52
C LEU A 62 -8.29 3.41 6.73
N ARG A 63 -8.82 3.71 7.93
CA ARG A 63 -9.40 5.03 8.24
C ARG A 63 -8.38 6.16 8.20
N ALA A 64 -7.10 5.87 8.42
CA ALA A 64 -6.03 6.85 8.28
C ALA A 64 -5.83 7.32 6.82
N GLY A 65 -6.37 6.60 5.82
CA GLY A 65 -6.10 6.84 4.40
C GLY A 65 -7.31 7.09 3.48
N ALA A 66 -8.55 6.89 3.93
CA ALA A 66 -9.74 7.03 3.07
C ALA A 66 -10.90 7.76 3.77
N GLY A 67 -11.59 8.64 3.03
CA GLY A 67 -12.84 9.26 3.47
C GLY A 67 -13.87 8.19 3.86
N ALA A 68 -14.52 8.39 5.00
CA ALA A 68 -15.39 7.38 5.60
C ALA A 68 -16.50 6.94 4.62
N GLY A 69 -16.49 5.65 4.24
CA GLY A 69 -17.61 4.98 3.56
C GLY A 69 -17.49 4.81 2.04
N ALA A 70 -16.56 5.48 1.36
CA ALA A 70 -16.38 5.28 -0.08
C ALA A 70 -15.72 3.92 -0.38
N ALA A 71 -16.16 3.27 -1.46
CA ALA A 71 -15.44 2.13 -2.01
C ALA A 71 -14.15 2.61 -2.68
N ALA A 72 -13.06 1.87 -2.45
CA ALA A 72 -11.75 2.13 -3.06
C ALA A 72 -11.19 0.83 -3.65
N PRO A 73 -10.31 0.91 -4.66
CA PRO A 73 -9.63 -0.26 -5.21
C PRO A 73 -8.90 -1.05 -4.12
N VAL A 74 -8.94 -2.38 -4.19
CA VAL A 74 -8.23 -3.25 -3.23
C VAL A 74 -6.72 -2.98 -3.19
N THR A 75 -6.12 -2.53 -4.29
CA THR A 75 -4.73 -2.09 -4.36
C THR A 75 -4.45 -0.87 -3.46
N GLN A 76 -5.40 0.06 -3.34
CA GLN A 76 -5.28 1.21 -2.46
C GLN A 76 -5.33 0.79 -0.98
N HIS A 77 -6.20 -0.15 -0.62
CA HIS A 77 -6.25 -0.71 0.74
C HIS A 77 -4.95 -1.45 1.09
N ALA A 78 -4.44 -2.26 0.16
CA ALA A 78 -3.16 -2.94 0.30
C ALA A 78 -2.01 -1.93 0.48
N ALA A 79 -1.93 -0.90 -0.37
CA ALA A 79 -0.90 0.13 -0.30
C ALA A 79 -0.94 0.90 1.03
N ALA A 80 -2.13 1.23 1.54
CA ALA A 80 -2.28 1.87 2.84
C ALA A 80 -1.73 1.00 3.98
N ALA A 81 -2.00 -0.31 3.96
CA ALA A 81 -1.49 -1.23 4.98
C ALA A 81 0.02 -1.48 4.87
N VAL A 82 0.56 -1.57 3.64
CA VAL A 82 2.01 -1.66 3.40
C VAL A 82 2.72 -0.40 3.92
N ARG A 83 2.16 0.78 3.66
CA ARG A 83 2.71 2.04 4.17
C ARG A 83 2.66 2.10 5.70
N ALA A 84 1.55 1.69 6.31
CA ALA A 84 1.44 1.59 7.76
C ALA A 84 2.49 0.64 8.36
N ALA A 85 2.81 -0.48 7.69
CA ALA A 85 3.88 -1.38 8.13
C ALA A 85 5.26 -0.69 8.05
N LEU A 86 5.55 0.02 6.96
CA LEU A 86 6.81 0.75 6.79
C LEU A 86 6.99 1.87 7.84
N ASP A 87 5.91 2.59 8.16
CA ASP A 87 5.90 3.63 9.19
C ASP A 87 6.10 3.02 10.59
N ALA A 88 5.45 1.89 10.87
CA ALA A 88 5.63 1.16 12.13
C ALA A 88 7.07 0.68 12.30
N TYR A 89 7.69 0.15 11.23
CA TYR A 89 9.10 -0.24 11.25
C TYR A 89 10.03 0.94 11.56
N ALA A 90 9.79 2.09 10.92
CA ALA A 90 10.59 3.28 11.16
C ALA A 90 10.45 3.76 12.62
N ALA A 91 9.23 3.77 13.15
CA ALA A 91 8.96 4.15 14.53
C ALA A 91 9.62 3.19 15.53
N THR A 92 9.58 1.89 15.29
CA THR A 92 10.22 0.90 16.17
C THR A 92 11.74 0.95 16.10
N VAL A 93 12.32 1.12 14.92
CA VAL A 93 13.78 1.31 14.79
C VAL A 93 14.22 2.55 15.55
N ALA A 94 13.52 3.68 15.39
CA ALA A 94 13.83 4.90 16.13
C ALA A 94 13.72 4.71 17.65
N ALA A 95 12.68 4.03 18.13
CA ALA A 95 12.52 3.72 19.55
C ALA A 95 13.62 2.78 20.07
N ALA A 96 14.01 1.77 19.30
CA ALA A 96 15.09 0.85 19.65
C ALA A 96 16.44 1.58 19.75
N THR A 97 16.74 2.46 18.79
CA THR A 97 17.94 3.31 18.83
C THR A 97 17.94 4.19 20.08
N SER A 98 16.83 4.86 20.40
CA SER A 98 16.73 5.68 21.61
C SER A 98 16.93 4.89 22.91
N LEU A 99 16.47 3.64 22.97
CA LEU A 99 16.68 2.77 24.14
C LEU A 99 18.15 2.36 24.30
N LEU A 100 18.83 2.06 23.18
CA LEU A 100 20.25 1.72 23.17
C LEU A 100 21.10 2.93 23.56
N ASP A 101 20.90 4.08 22.91
CA ASP A 101 21.68 5.30 23.13
C ASP A 101 21.44 5.87 24.53
N GLY A 102 20.23 5.73 25.06
CA GLY A 102 19.87 6.15 26.42
C GLY A 102 20.35 5.19 27.53
N GLY A 103 21.00 4.07 27.18
CA GLY A 103 21.48 3.09 28.16
C GLY A 103 20.37 2.32 28.88
N ALA A 104 19.15 2.32 28.34
CA ALA A 104 17.98 1.66 28.94
C ALA A 104 18.01 0.13 28.76
N VAL A 105 18.93 -0.39 27.94
CA VAL A 105 19.17 -1.81 27.72
C VAL A 105 20.46 -2.20 28.43
N PRO A 106 20.40 -2.73 29.67
CA PRO A 106 21.60 -2.89 30.50
C PRO A 106 22.44 -4.09 30.11
N ALA A 107 21.82 -5.19 29.65
CA ALA A 107 22.51 -6.45 29.37
C ALA A 107 23.10 -6.47 27.95
N ASP A 108 24.37 -6.85 27.82
CA ASP A 108 25.05 -6.89 26.52
C ASP A 108 24.42 -7.92 25.56
N ASP A 109 23.95 -9.05 26.08
CA ASP A 109 23.21 -10.03 25.28
C ASP A 109 21.85 -9.50 24.79
N GLU A 110 21.20 -8.61 25.56
CA GLU A 110 19.97 -7.94 25.13
C GLU A 110 20.28 -6.90 24.05
N LYS A 111 21.38 -6.14 24.18
CA LYS A 111 21.85 -5.23 23.12
C LYS A 111 22.17 -5.99 21.83
N ALA A 112 22.80 -7.16 21.92
CA ALA A 112 23.05 -8.02 20.77
C ALA A 112 21.73 -8.50 20.13
N ALA A 113 20.74 -8.86 20.93
CA ALA A 113 19.40 -9.21 20.45
C ALA A 113 18.70 -8.03 19.74
N PHE A 114 18.86 -6.80 20.24
CA PHE A 114 18.41 -5.59 19.55
C PHE A 114 19.09 -5.44 18.19
N GLY A 115 20.42 -5.59 18.12
CA GLY A 115 21.16 -5.54 16.86
C GLY A 115 20.66 -6.55 15.83
N ALA A 116 20.47 -7.80 16.24
CA ALA A 116 19.90 -8.85 15.38
C ALA A 116 18.46 -8.51 14.94
N CYS A 117 17.65 -7.95 15.84
CA CYS A 117 16.32 -7.49 15.52
C CYS A 117 16.33 -6.36 14.46
N MET A 118 17.25 -5.39 14.57
CA MET A 118 17.38 -4.30 13.59
C MET A 118 17.73 -4.81 12.18
N VAL A 119 18.54 -5.86 12.06
CA VAL A 119 18.78 -6.54 10.78
C VAL A 119 17.47 -7.13 10.21
N GLY A 120 16.64 -7.72 11.06
CA GLY A 120 15.31 -8.21 10.69
C GLY A 120 14.39 -7.10 10.19
N TYR A 121 14.35 -5.95 10.88
CA TYR A 121 13.62 -4.76 10.44
C TYR A 121 14.12 -4.20 9.12
N GLY A 122 15.44 -4.12 8.91
CA GLY A 122 16.01 -3.67 7.64
C GLY A 122 15.60 -4.55 6.46
N ARG A 123 15.67 -5.88 6.63
CA ARG A 123 15.20 -6.85 5.63
C ARG A 123 13.70 -6.70 5.36
N ALA A 124 12.88 -6.58 6.41
CA ALA A 124 11.44 -6.42 6.27
C ALA A 124 11.06 -5.10 5.58
N ARG A 125 11.74 -4.00 5.92
CA ARG A 125 11.55 -2.69 5.27
C ARG A 125 11.87 -2.76 3.79
N GLY A 126 13.02 -3.34 3.41
CA GLY A 126 13.40 -3.49 2.01
C GLY A 126 12.41 -4.33 1.21
N ALA A 127 11.91 -5.42 1.80
CA ALA A 127 10.90 -6.27 1.15
C ALA A 127 9.55 -5.55 0.98
N MET A 128 9.05 -4.90 2.03
CA MET A 128 7.76 -4.20 1.98
C MET A 128 7.81 -2.93 1.12
N ALA A 129 8.98 -2.29 0.97
CA ALA A 129 9.16 -1.18 0.04
C ALA A 129 8.96 -1.64 -1.43
N ARG A 130 9.49 -2.82 -1.80
CA ARG A 130 9.24 -3.39 -3.13
C ARG A 130 7.77 -3.70 -3.37
N VAL A 131 7.06 -4.23 -2.36
CA VAL A 131 5.61 -4.43 -2.43
C VAL A 131 4.89 -3.09 -2.67
N ALA A 132 5.33 -2.01 -2.02
CA ALA A 132 4.77 -0.69 -2.24
C ALA A 132 5.01 -0.19 -3.68
N ASP A 133 6.22 -0.37 -4.20
CA ASP A 133 6.58 0.00 -5.57
C ASP A 133 5.78 -0.80 -6.60
N GLU A 134 5.59 -2.10 -6.38
CA GLU A 134 4.76 -2.98 -7.23
C GLU A 134 3.28 -2.55 -7.24
N LEU A 135 2.73 -2.17 -6.08
CA LEU A 135 1.37 -1.64 -5.97
C LEU A 135 1.21 -0.27 -6.63
N ALA A 136 2.26 0.56 -6.62
CA ALA A 136 2.25 1.88 -7.27
C ALA A 136 2.46 1.79 -8.79
N GLY A 137 3.26 0.81 -9.24
CA GLY A 137 3.59 0.59 -10.65
C GLY A 137 2.56 -0.23 -11.43
N GLY A 138 1.58 -0.83 -10.75
CA GLY A 138 0.55 -1.65 -11.38
C GLY A 138 -0.37 -0.82 -12.27
N GLY A 139 -0.12 -0.86 -13.58
CA GLY A 139 -1.04 -0.34 -14.60
C GLY A 139 -2.24 -1.27 -14.81
N CYS A 140 -2.67 -1.45 -16.06
CA CYS A 140 -3.77 -2.37 -16.37
C CYS A 140 -3.48 -3.83 -16.04
N ASP A 141 -2.21 -4.20 -15.96
CA ASP A 141 -1.75 -5.59 -15.82
C ASP A 141 -1.62 -6.03 -14.36
N GLY A 142 -2.03 -5.19 -13.40
CA GLY A 142 -1.83 -5.45 -11.97
C GLY A 142 -0.37 -5.28 -11.54
N PRO A 143 -0.02 -5.68 -10.32
CA PRO A 143 1.36 -5.64 -9.83
C PRO A 143 2.27 -6.48 -10.74
N ALA A 144 3.35 -5.90 -11.25
CA ALA A 144 4.27 -6.59 -12.15
C ALA A 144 5.17 -7.64 -11.45
N GLY A 145 5.10 -7.73 -10.12
CA GLY A 145 5.94 -8.59 -9.29
C GLY A 145 5.14 -9.47 -8.32
N ASP A 146 5.84 -10.40 -7.68
CA ASP A 146 5.24 -11.32 -6.72
C ASP A 146 5.09 -10.64 -5.35
N LEU A 147 3.94 -9.95 -5.16
CA LEU A 147 3.55 -9.35 -3.88
C LEU A 147 3.70 -10.35 -2.72
N ARG A 148 3.42 -11.65 -2.97
CA ARG A 148 3.50 -12.71 -1.97
C ARG A 148 4.92 -12.99 -1.54
N ALA A 149 5.87 -13.04 -2.47
CA ALA A 149 7.28 -13.12 -2.10
C ALA A 149 7.69 -11.93 -1.22
N GLY A 150 7.25 -10.73 -1.57
CA GLY A 150 7.56 -9.49 -0.83
C GLY A 150 7.03 -9.51 0.61
N TYR A 151 5.72 -9.69 0.81
CA TYR A 151 5.16 -9.70 2.18
C TYR A 151 5.62 -10.91 3.00
N THR A 152 5.92 -12.06 2.36
CA THR A 152 6.46 -13.23 3.06
C THR A 152 7.86 -12.95 3.59
N ALA A 153 8.70 -12.28 2.81
CA ALA A 153 10.01 -11.82 3.26
C ALA A 153 9.89 -10.80 4.40
N GLY A 154 8.92 -9.88 4.33
CA GLY A 154 8.56 -8.97 5.42
C GLY A 154 8.27 -9.69 6.74
N LEU A 155 7.35 -10.66 6.70
CA LEU A 155 6.98 -11.47 7.87
C LEU A 155 8.15 -12.27 8.43
N ARG A 156 9.01 -12.83 7.57
CA ARG A 156 10.22 -13.55 8.00
C ARG A 156 11.18 -12.65 8.79
N GLY A 157 11.35 -11.40 8.36
CA GLY A 157 12.15 -10.41 9.09
C GLY A 157 11.59 -10.14 10.50
N MET A 158 10.28 -9.96 10.61
CA MET A 158 9.61 -9.76 11.89
C MET A 158 9.71 -10.99 12.81
N ASP A 159 9.52 -12.19 12.25
CA ASP A 159 9.63 -13.44 12.98
C ASP A 159 11.07 -13.74 13.45
N ALA A 160 12.08 -13.31 12.69
CA ALA A 160 13.48 -13.42 13.11
C ALA A 160 13.78 -12.55 14.33
N CYS A 161 13.32 -11.29 14.33
CA CYS A 161 13.43 -10.43 15.51
C CYS A 161 12.69 -11.03 16.72
N ARG A 162 11.43 -11.47 16.53
CA ARG A 162 10.63 -12.09 17.61
C ARG A 162 11.37 -13.25 18.29
N ARG A 163 11.99 -14.13 17.49
CA ARG A 163 12.76 -15.28 18.00
C ARG A 163 13.98 -14.83 18.79
N GLY A 164 14.72 -13.84 18.30
CA GLY A 164 15.89 -13.29 18.99
C GLY A 164 15.56 -12.66 20.35
N LEU A 165 14.32 -12.17 20.51
CA LEU A 165 13.86 -11.52 21.74
C LEU A 165 13.08 -12.46 22.69
N LEU A 166 12.99 -13.77 22.41
CA LEU A 166 12.25 -14.71 23.28
C LEU A 166 12.81 -14.80 24.70
N SER A 167 14.11 -14.60 24.87
CA SER A 167 14.76 -14.53 26.19
C SER A 167 14.49 -13.21 26.93
N TYR A 168 13.89 -12.23 26.26
CA TYR A 168 13.64 -10.88 26.77
C TYR A 168 12.18 -10.45 26.59
N PRO A 169 11.18 -11.21 27.09
CA PRO A 169 9.77 -10.92 26.86
C PRO A 169 9.28 -9.62 27.52
N ALA A 170 9.99 -9.15 28.56
CA ALA A 170 9.73 -7.86 29.21
C ALA A 170 10.33 -6.68 28.44
N SER A 171 11.13 -6.92 27.40
CA SER A 171 11.76 -5.87 26.62
C SER A 171 10.72 -5.03 25.89
N PRO A 172 10.81 -3.68 25.92
CA PRO A 172 9.93 -2.81 25.15
C PRO A 172 9.98 -3.09 23.64
N LEU A 173 11.09 -3.63 23.13
CA LEU A 173 11.23 -3.98 21.72
C LEU A 173 10.41 -5.23 21.35
N TYR A 174 10.22 -6.17 22.29
CA TYR A 174 9.45 -7.39 22.04
C TYR A 174 7.98 -7.07 21.72
N SER A 175 7.34 -6.23 22.55
CA SER A 175 5.93 -5.84 22.36
C SER A 175 5.74 -5.02 21.07
N ARG A 176 6.67 -4.13 20.76
CA ARG A 176 6.69 -3.36 19.49
C ARG A 176 6.80 -4.29 18.28
N ASN A 177 7.71 -5.26 18.32
CA ASN A 177 7.85 -6.23 17.24
C ASN A 177 6.58 -7.05 17.00
N LEU A 178 5.86 -7.46 18.05
CA LEU A 178 4.58 -8.15 17.91
C LEU A 178 3.52 -7.26 17.24
N ALA A 179 3.46 -5.99 17.62
CA ALA A 179 2.54 -5.03 17.00
C ALA A 179 2.87 -4.83 15.51
N ASP A 180 4.15 -4.61 15.18
CA ASP A 180 4.61 -4.40 13.82
C ASP A 180 4.34 -5.64 12.95
N ARG A 181 4.61 -6.84 13.48
CA ARG A 181 4.29 -8.10 12.81
C ARG A 181 2.80 -8.23 12.49
N ASN A 182 1.90 -7.77 13.37
CA ASN A 182 0.47 -7.77 13.10
C ASN A 182 0.10 -6.81 11.97
N VAL A 183 0.75 -5.65 11.87
CA VAL A 183 0.57 -4.72 10.74
C VAL A 183 1.12 -5.31 9.45
N THR A 184 2.28 -6.00 9.48
CA THR A 184 2.82 -6.72 8.32
C THR A 184 1.87 -7.82 7.85
N LEU A 185 1.29 -8.58 8.79
CA LEU A 185 0.32 -9.63 8.48
C LEU A 185 -0.95 -9.03 7.87
N LEU A 186 -1.43 -7.91 8.41
CA LEU A 186 -2.55 -7.18 7.82
C LEU A 186 -2.25 -6.75 6.37
N ALA A 187 -1.04 -6.24 6.10
CA ALA A 187 -0.63 -5.88 4.75
C ALA A 187 -0.65 -7.11 3.82
N ALA A 188 -0.10 -8.25 4.25
CA ALA A 188 -0.14 -9.50 3.48
C ALA A 188 -1.58 -9.95 3.18
N LEU A 189 -2.45 -9.86 4.18
CA LEU A 189 -3.87 -10.19 4.07
C LEU A 189 -4.60 -9.29 3.07
N LEU A 190 -4.38 -7.98 3.11
CA LEU A 190 -4.98 -7.06 2.14
C LEU A 190 -4.38 -7.21 0.74
N CYS A 191 -3.07 -7.47 0.61
CA CYS A 191 -2.45 -7.81 -0.68
C CYS A 191 -3.04 -9.08 -1.29
N SER A 192 -3.56 -10.02 -0.50
CA SER A 192 -4.21 -11.23 -1.03
C SER A 192 -5.54 -10.96 -1.74
N LEU A 193 -6.12 -9.77 -1.57
CA LEU A 193 -7.30 -9.32 -2.32
C LEU A 193 -6.95 -8.77 -3.70
N VAL A 194 -5.67 -8.46 -3.95
CA VAL A 194 -5.21 -7.91 -5.23
C VAL A 194 -5.16 -9.04 -6.26
N PRO A 195 -5.84 -8.90 -7.42
CA PRO A 195 -5.73 -9.87 -8.50
C PRO A 195 -4.29 -10.04 -8.97
N ALA A 196 -3.91 -11.28 -9.27
CA ALA A 196 -2.63 -11.62 -9.89
C ALA A 196 -2.64 -11.33 -11.40
#